data_AF-A0A2D7KSX6-F1
#
_entry.id   AF-A0A2D7KSX6-F1
#
_cell.length_a   1.000
_cell.length_b   1.000
_cell.length_c   1.000
_cell.angle_alpha   90.00
_cell.angle_beta   90.00
_cell.angle_gamma   90.00
#
_symmetry.space_group_name_H-M   'P 1'
#
loop_
_entity.id
_entity.type
_entity.pdbx_description
1 polymer ?
#
loop_
_entity_poly.entity_id
_entity_poly.type
_entity_poly.pdbx_seq_one_letter_code
_entity_poly.pdbx_strand_id
1 'polypeptide(L)'
;MITEVDTDKTEVDSFLAPDGNTYLTIRSVVYDSWIIWQDAIPFEKDLRLMLTQEIYDNIVELGTRVHKLHQSLPGYKALTESPFNFVLWFDPLDSDPDWNEGKKCRFMIKDFTAEELVYFNTLKKANKLEVKPMTSRLVEAKIPVKQL
;
A
#
# COMPACT_ATOMS: atom_id res chain seq x y z
N MET A 1 -26.81 2.40 42.71
CA MET A 1 -26.19 3.17 41.62
C MET A 1 -25.44 2.17 40.77
N ILE A 2 -25.93 1.92 39.55
CA ILE A 2 -25.26 1.04 38.60
C ILE A 2 -24.31 1.98 37.85
N THR A 3 -23.01 1.88 38.13
CA THR A 3 -21.99 2.56 37.33
C THR A 3 -22.05 1.99 35.92
N GLU A 4 -22.27 2.90 34.97
CA GLU A 4 -22.30 2.63 33.55
C GLU A 4 -21.04 1.85 33.16
N VAL A 5 -21.25 0.72 32.50
CA VAL A 5 -20.18 -0.02 31.84
C VAL A 5 -19.80 0.86 30.65
N ASP A 6 -18.65 1.51 30.75
CA ASP A 6 -18.03 2.23 29.65
C ASP A 6 -17.69 1.18 28.58
N THR A 7 -18.65 0.93 27.68
CA THR A 7 -18.42 0.15 26.48
C THR A 7 -17.59 1.03 25.57
N ASP A 8 -16.27 1.03 25.80
CA ASP A 8 -15.29 1.51 24.85
C ASP A 8 -15.37 0.58 23.62
N LYS A 9 -16.37 0.86 22.78
CA LYS A 9 -16.44 0.34 21.43
C LYS A 9 -15.22 0.93 20.75
N THR A 10 -14.14 0.16 20.70
CA THR A 10 -12.97 0.46 19.88
C THR A 10 -13.46 0.75 18.47
N GLU A 11 -13.62 2.04 18.17
CA GLU A 11 -14.18 2.49 16.92
C GLU A 11 -13.18 2.11 15.83
N VAL A 12 -13.62 1.30 14.87
CA VAL A 12 -12.72 0.83 13.81
C VAL A 12 -12.26 2.04 13.02
N ASP A 13 -10.95 2.29 12.98
CA ASP A 13 -10.38 3.48 12.37
C ASP A 13 -10.80 3.59 10.89
N SER A 14 -11.14 4.81 10.47
CA SER A 14 -11.65 5.10 9.14
C SER A 14 -11.22 6.48 8.66
N PHE A 15 -11.36 6.75 7.36
CA PHE A 15 -11.10 8.05 6.76
C PHE A 15 -12.07 8.31 5.60
N LEU A 16 -12.36 9.59 5.35
CA LEU A 16 -13.05 10.05 4.14
C LEU A 16 -12.01 10.18 3.02
N ALA A 17 -12.13 9.38 1.98
CA ALA A 17 -11.28 9.48 0.81
C ALA A 17 -11.73 10.63 -0.11
N PRO A 18 -10.82 11.14 -0.97
CA PRO A 18 -11.14 12.20 -1.93
C PRO A 18 -12.26 11.88 -2.92
N ASP A 19 -12.52 10.59 -3.17
CA ASP A 19 -13.62 10.12 -4.01
C ASP A 19 -15.02 10.26 -3.38
N GLY A 20 -15.09 10.75 -2.13
CA GLY A 20 -16.32 10.97 -1.38
C GLY A 20 -16.78 9.78 -0.54
N ASN A 21 -16.06 8.65 -0.57
CA ASN A 21 -16.41 7.45 0.20
C ASN A 21 -15.63 7.39 1.52
N THR A 22 -16.23 6.79 2.56
CA THR A 22 -15.54 6.48 3.82
C THR A 22 -15.03 5.05 3.81
N TYR A 23 -13.74 4.87 4.10
CA TYR A 23 -13.09 3.56 4.15
C TYR A 23 -12.60 3.27 5.55
N LEU A 24 -12.75 2.01 6.00
CA LEU A 24 -12.04 1.53 7.19
C LEU A 24 -10.57 1.34 6.83
N THR A 25 -9.64 1.77 7.70
CA THR A 25 -8.20 1.70 7.40
C THR A 25 -7.67 0.27 7.33
N ILE A 26 -8.34 -0.67 7.99
CA ILE A 26 -8.04 -2.10 7.92
C ILE A 26 -8.53 -2.79 6.64
N ARG A 27 -9.27 -2.08 5.78
CA ARG A 27 -9.76 -2.65 4.51
C ARG A 27 -8.72 -2.48 3.42
N SER A 28 -8.83 -3.36 2.43
CA SER A 28 -7.94 -3.38 1.28
C SER A 28 -8.07 -2.11 0.44
N VAL A 29 -6.95 -1.53 0.02
CA VAL A 29 -6.87 -0.42 -0.95
C VAL A 29 -7.47 -0.85 -2.29
N VAL A 30 -7.19 -2.08 -2.71
CA VAL A 30 -7.66 -2.69 -3.95
C VAL A 30 -8.48 -3.92 -3.62
N TYR A 31 -9.59 -4.13 -4.33
CA TYR A 31 -10.44 -5.31 -4.14
C TYR A 31 -9.64 -6.62 -4.28
N ASP A 32 -9.94 -7.60 -3.41
CA ASP A 32 -9.28 -8.92 -3.38
C ASP A 32 -7.75 -8.87 -3.14
N SER A 33 -7.27 -7.77 -2.55
CA SER A 33 -5.86 -7.57 -2.19
C SER A 33 -5.60 -7.66 -0.69
N TRP A 34 -4.35 -7.98 -0.34
CA TRP A 34 -3.84 -7.95 1.03
C TRP A 34 -3.29 -6.59 1.46
N ILE A 35 -3.27 -5.62 0.56
CA ILE A 35 -2.74 -4.27 0.81
C ILE A 35 -3.84 -3.43 1.45
N ILE A 36 -3.66 -2.98 2.69
CA ILE A 36 -4.67 -2.23 3.44
C ILE A 36 -4.34 -0.73 3.51
N TRP A 37 -5.36 0.08 3.73
CA TRP A 37 -5.21 1.53 3.82
C TRP A 37 -4.27 1.97 4.93
N GLN A 38 -4.25 1.28 6.07
CA GLN A 38 -3.36 1.57 7.19
C GLN A 38 -1.87 1.50 6.81
N ASP A 39 -1.50 0.70 5.82
CA ASP A 39 -0.12 0.61 5.31
C ASP A 39 0.21 1.73 4.29
N ALA A 40 -0.82 2.32 3.69
CA ALA A 40 -0.69 3.18 2.52
C ALA A 40 -0.90 4.67 2.82
N ILE A 41 -1.48 5.02 3.98
CA ILE A 41 -1.74 6.41 4.39
C ILE A 41 -1.08 6.72 5.75
N PRO A 42 -0.84 8.00 6.07
CA PRO A 42 -0.25 8.40 7.35
C PRO A 42 -1.01 7.87 8.56
N PHE A 43 -0.24 7.46 9.57
CA PHE A 43 -0.79 7.03 10.85
C PHE A 43 -1.49 8.20 11.55
N GLU A 44 -0.85 9.37 11.58
CA GLU A 44 -1.41 10.61 12.10
C GLU A 44 -2.61 11.05 11.25
N LYS A 45 -3.79 11.12 11.89
CA LYS A 45 -5.05 11.43 11.21
C LYS A 45 -5.05 12.80 10.53
N ASP A 46 -4.39 13.78 11.13
CA ASP A 46 -4.31 15.14 10.58
C ASP A 46 -3.53 15.18 9.26
N LEU A 47 -2.52 14.33 9.11
CA LEU A 47 -1.74 14.22 7.86
C LEU A 47 -2.57 13.59 6.73
N ARG A 48 -3.63 12.84 7.05
CA ARG A 48 -4.56 12.30 6.04
C ARG A 48 -5.35 13.40 5.34
N LEU A 49 -5.47 14.60 5.91
CA LEU A 49 -6.10 15.76 5.27
C LEU A 49 -5.29 16.26 4.05
N MET A 50 -4.02 15.88 3.94
CA MET A 50 -3.17 16.17 2.79
C MET A 50 -3.38 15.19 1.63
N LEU A 51 -4.23 14.17 1.79
CA LEU A 51 -4.59 13.24 0.74
C LEU A 51 -5.48 13.94 -0.30
N THR A 52 -4.88 14.39 -1.40
CA THR A 52 -5.62 14.94 -2.54
C THR A 52 -6.16 13.82 -3.43
N GLN A 53 -7.07 14.15 -4.36
CA GLN A 53 -7.56 13.18 -5.35
C GLN A 53 -6.42 12.55 -6.17
N GLU A 54 -5.43 13.35 -6.56
CA GLU A 54 -4.28 12.84 -7.33
C GLU A 54 -3.45 11.85 -6.51
N ILE A 55 -3.18 12.15 -5.23
CA ILE A 55 -2.42 11.26 -4.34
C ILE A 55 -3.20 9.97 -4.09
N TYR A 56 -4.51 10.07 -3.87
CA TYR A 56 -5.39 8.90 -3.74
C TYR A 56 -5.33 8.02 -4.99
N ASP A 57 -5.45 8.59 -6.17
CA ASP A 57 -5.36 7.86 -7.44
C ASP A 57 -3.99 7.18 -7.61
N ASN A 58 -2.90 7.86 -7.22
CA ASN A 58 -1.55 7.30 -7.24
C ASN A 58 -1.42 6.11 -6.28
N ILE A 59 -1.93 6.21 -5.06
CA ILE A 59 -1.90 5.12 -4.07
C ILE A 59 -2.69 3.92 -4.59
N VAL A 60 -3.90 4.12 -5.12
CA VAL A 60 -4.73 3.04 -5.67
C VAL A 60 -4.06 2.38 -6.88
N GLU A 61 -3.45 3.16 -7.77
CA GLU A 61 -2.74 2.64 -8.93
C GLU A 61 -1.48 1.86 -8.53
N LEU A 62 -0.68 2.39 -7.59
CA LEU A 62 0.49 1.69 -7.07
C LEU A 62 0.08 0.39 -6.37
N GLY A 63 -0.95 0.43 -5.53
CA GLY A 63 -1.50 -0.76 -4.88
C GLY A 63 -1.99 -1.79 -5.88
N THR A 64 -2.61 -1.36 -6.97
CA THR A 64 -3.04 -2.26 -8.05
C THR A 64 -1.85 -2.95 -8.71
N ARG A 65 -0.74 -2.24 -8.94
CA ARG A 65 0.48 -2.80 -9.54
C ARG A 65 1.25 -3.72 -8.60
N VAL A 66 1.32 -3.37 -7.32
CA VAL A 66 1.90 -4.23 -6.26
C VAL A 66 1.06 -5.50 -6.09
N HIS A 67 -0.27 -5.38 -6.15
CA HIS A 67 -1.17 -6.54 -6.14
C HIS A 67 -0.92 -7.46 -7.36
N LYS A 68 -0.76 -6.89 -8.56
CA LYS A 68 -0.43 -7.66 -9.77
C LYS A 68 0.94 -8.35 -9.70
N LEU A 69 1.92 -7.73 -9.03
CA LEU A 69 3.20 -8.37 -8.71
C LEU A 69 2.97 -9.56 -7.78
N HIS A 70 2.22 -9.38 -6.69
CA HIS A 70 1.91 -10.49 -5.78
C HIS A 70 1.21 -11.66 -6.50
N GLN A 71 0.29 -11.37 -7.42
CA GLN A 71 -0.36 -12.39 -8.26
C GLN A 71 0.58 -13.10 -9.25
N SER A 72 1.80 -12.60 -9.48
CA SER A 72 2.82 -13.30 -10.29
C SER A 72 3.71 -14.24 -9.47
N LEU A 73 3.62 -14.16 -8.14
CA LEU A 73 4.41 -14.99 -7.24
C LEU A 73 3.82 -16.42 -7.14
N PRO A 74 4.68 -17.44 -7.00
CA PRO A 74 4.22 -18.80 -6.75
C PRO A 74 3.46 -18.88 -5.42
N GLY A 75 2.36 -19.61 -5.41
CA GLY A 75 1.59 -19.86 -4.18
C GLY A 75 0.69 -18.70 -3.70
N TYR A 76 0.58 -17.58 -4.43
CA TYR A 76 -0.14 -16.38 -3.97
C TYR A 76 -1.61 -16.62 -3.54
N LYS A 77 -2.28 -17.64 -4.10
CA LYS A 77 -3.68 -18.00 -3.78
C LYS A 77 -3.83 -18.82 -2.50
N ALA A 78 -2.75 -19.42 -2.00
CA ALA A 78 -2.79 -20.34 -0.87
C ALA A 78 -2.60 -19.64 0.49
N LEU A 79 -2.52 -18.30 0.49
CA LEU A 79 -2.22 -17.51 1.67
C LEU A 79 -3.45 -17.34 2.57
N THR A 80 -3.24 -17.48 3.88
CA THR A 80 -4.27 -17.26 4.92
C THR A 80 -4.08 -15.93 5.67
N GLU A 81 -2.96 -15.26 5.44
CA GLU A 81 -2.57 -13.98 6.06
C GLU A 81 -1.88 -13.08 5.02
N SER A 82 -1.80 -11.78 5.30
CA SER A 82 -1.07 -10.86 4.42
C SER A 82 0.41 -11.25 4.35
N PRO A 83 0.98 -11.42 3.15
CA PRO A 83 2.41 -11.70 3.00
C PRO A 83 3.25 -10.42 3.02
N PHE A 84 2.61 -9.25 3.01
CA PHE A 84 3.28 -7.97 2.90
C PHE A 84 3.75 -7.45 4.25
N ASN A 85 4.91 -6.80 4.25
CA ASN A 85 5.35 -5.91 5.31
C ASN A 85 5.76 -4.59 4.66
N PHE A 86 4.88 -3.59 4.74
CA PHE A 86 5.14 -2.24 4.24
C PHE A 86 5.93 -1.45 5.28
N VAL A 87 7.02 -0.85 4.83
CA VAL A 87 7.90 -0.01 5.67
C VAL A 87 7.53 1.46 5.52
N LEU A 88 7.21 1.89 4.30
CA LEU A 88 6.86 3.26 3.97
C LEU A 88 6.07 3.29 2.67
N TRP A 89 5.09 4.18 2.55
CA TRP A 89 4.35 4.38 1.29
C TRP A 89 4.17 5.87 0.99
N PHE A 90 3.26 6.53 1.68
CA PHE A 90 2.96 7.93 1.48
C PHE A 90 3.42 8.71 2.70
N ASP A 91 4.38 9.62 2.49
CA ASP A 91 4.84 10.56 3.51
C ASP A 91 4.61 11.99 2.99
N PRO A 92 3.54 12.68 3.44
CA PRO A 92 3.20 14.01 2.96
C PRO A 92 4.23 15.08 3.35
N LEU A 93 5.15 14.79 4.26
CA LEU A 93 6.18 15.72 4.74
C LEU A 93 7.55 15.45 4.11
N ASP A 94 7.69 14.38 3.30
CA ASP A 94 8.94 14.10 2.60
C ASP A 94 9.21 15.14 1.51
N SER A 95 10.48 15.46 1.31
CA SER A 95 10.94 16.40 0.29
C SER A 95 10.97 15.82 -1.13
N ASP A 96 11.01 14.50 -1.28
CA ASP A 96 10.96 13.80 -2.56
C ASP A 96 9.50 13.70 -3.04
N PRO A 97 9.17 14.28 -4.20
CA PRO A 97 7.82 14.26 -4.76
C PRO A 97 7.23 12.86 -4.89
N ASP A 98 8.05 11.84 -5.19
CA ASP A 98 7.51 10.49 -5.36
C ASP A 98 6.98 9.91 -4.03
N TRP A 99 7.52 10.33 -2.89
CA TRP A 99 7.06 9.93 -1.55
C TRP A 99 5.84 10.74 -1.11
N ASN A 100 5.87 12.06 -1.29
CA ASN A 100 4.77 12.93 -0.88
C ASN A 100 3.58 12.96 -1.87
N GLU A 101 3.72 12.37 -3.06
CA GLU A 101 2.62 12.17 -4.02
C GLU A 101 2.06 10.75 -4.01
N GLY A 102 2.54 9.87 -3.11
CA GLY A 102 2.07 8.48 -2.98
C GLY A 102 2.47 7.57 -4.15
N LYS A 103 3.52 7.93 -4.89
CA LYS A 103 3.99 7.23 -6.10
C LYS A 103 5.05 6.16 -5.83
N LYS A 104 5.59 6.12 -4.61
CA LYS A 104 6.55 5.12 -4.12
C LYS A 104 6.00 4.33 -2.95
N CYS A 105 6.51 3.11 -2.79
CA CYS A 105 6.41 2.38 -1.54
C CYS A 105 7.63 1.47 -1.34
N ARG A 106 7.89 1.13 -0.08
CA ARG A 106 8.92 0.18 0.34
C ARG A 106 8.25 -0.95 1.07
N PHE A 107 8.52 -2.17 0.62
CA PHE A 107 7.93 -3.35 1.22
C PHE A 107 8.83 -4.57 1.09
N MET A 108 8.50 -5.57 1.91
CA MET A 108 8.98 -6.94 1.80
C MET A 108 7.78 -7.85 1.55
N ILE A 109 8.02 -8.98 0.89
CA ILE A 109 7.05 -10.07 0.82
C ILE A 109 7.67 -11.27 1.54
N LYS A 110 6.88 -11.92 2.40
CA LYS A 110 7.28 -13.14 3.14
C LYS A 110 7.78 -14.20 2.14
N ASP A 111 8.87 -14.86 2.49
CA ASP A 111 9.50 -15.95 1.72
C ASP A 111 10.09 -15.57 0.34
N PHE A 112 10.15 -14.27 0.00
CA PHE A 112 10.82 -13.79 -1.21
C PHE A 112 12.00 -12.86 -0.89
N THR A 113 13.04 -12.97 -1.69
CA THR A 113 14.17 -12.04 -1.77
C THR A 113 13.84 -10.88 -2.70
N ALA A 114 14.57 -9.77 -2.56
CA ALA A 114 14.40 -8.61 -3.43
C ALA A 114 14.68 -8.94 -4.91
N GLU A 115 15.65 -9.80 -5.19
CA GLU A 115 15.98 -10.24 -6.55
C GLU A 115 14.87 -11.08 -7.18
N GLU A 116 14.25 -11.97 -6.41
CA GLU A 116 13.08 -12.73 -6.87
C GLU A 116 11.91 -11.81 -7.18
N LEU A 117 11.65 -10.80 -6.34
CA LEU A 117 10.59 -9.82 -6.61
C LEU A 117 10.83 -9.06 -7.91
N VAL A 118 12.07 -8.66 -8.19
CA VAL A 118 12.43 -8.07 -9.49
C VAL A 118 12.19 -9.05 -10.62
N TYR A 119 12.64 -10.30 -10.49
CA TYR A 119 12.45 -11.34 -11.51
C TYR A 119 10.96 -11.57 -11.82
N PHE A 120 10.13 -11.82 -10.82
CA PHE A 120 8.70 -12.08 -11.00
C PHE A 120 7.94 -10.86 -11.52
N ASN A 121 8.42 -9.65 -11.24
CA ASN A 121 7.87 -8.43 -11.83
C ASN A 121 8.08 -8.38 -13.35
N THR A 122 9.19 -8.94 -13.88
CA THR A 122 9.44 -8.99 -15.33
C THR A 122 8.54 -9.96 -16.09
N LEU A 123 7.98 -10.98 -15.43
CA LEU A 123 7.20 -12.03 -16.09
C LEU A 123 5.86 -11.52 -16.62
N LYS A 124 5.26 -10.53 -15.96
CA LYS A 124 3.98 -9.95 -16.37
C LYS A 124 4.26 -8.68 -17.20
N LYS A 125 4.41 -8.82 -18.51
CA LYS A 125 4.69 -7.70 -19.45
C LYS A 125 3.73 -6.50 -19.32
N ALA A 126 2.52 -6.70 -18.81
CA ALA A 126 1.54 -5.62 -18.57
C ALA A 126 1.70 -4.91 -17.21
N ASN A 127 2.41 -5.51 -16.25
CA ASN A 127 2.68 -4.88 -14.96
C ASN A 127 3.89 -3.95 -15.11
N LYS A 128 3.64 -2.71 -15.51
CA LYS A 128 4.67 -1.68 -15.53
C LYS A 128 4.92 -1.21 -14.10
N LEU A 129 5.47 -2.02 -13.21
CA LEU A 129 5.93 -1.55 -11.90
C LEU A 129 7.45 -1.45 -11.97
N GLU A 130 8.04 -0.32 -11.56
CA GLU A 130 9.48 -0.27 -11.38
C GLU A 130 9.80 -0.81 -9.98
N VAL A 131 10.60 -1.86 -9.90
CA VAL A 131 10.99 -2.50 -8.64
C VAL A 131 12.51 -2.47 -8.53
N LYS A 132 13.02 -1.86 -7.47
CA LYS A 132 14.44 -1.71 -7.18
C LYS A 132 14.80 -2.44 -5.88
N PRO A 133 15.77 -3.37 -5.88
CA PRO A 133 16.30 -3.95 -4.66
C PRO A 133 16.98 -2.89 -3.79
N MET A 134 16.66 -2.89 -2.50
CA MET A 134 17.28 -2.01 -1.50
C MET A 134 18.18 -2.81 -0.56
N THR A 135 17.72 -4.01 -0.16
CA THR A 135 18.48 -4.99 0.62
C THR A 135 18.23 -6.40 0.07
N SER A 136 18.64 -7.46 0.78
CA SER A 136 18.34 -8.84 0.41
C SER A 136 16.83 -9.16 0.35
N ARG A 137 15.99 -8.39 1.06
CA ARG A 137 14.54 -8.62 1.12
C ARG A 137 13.68 -7.39 0.85
N LEU A 138 14.20 -6.19 1.11
CA LEU A 138 13.48 -4.94 0.92
C LEU A 138 13.57 -4.50 -0.53
N VAL A 139 12.42 -4.13 -1.10
CA VAL A 139 12.35 -3.44 -2.39
C VAL A 139 11.73 -2.08 -2.24
N GLU A 140 12.12 -1.16 -3.11
CA GLU A 140 11.40 0.07 -3.39
C GLU A 140 10.67 -0.11 -4.71
N ALA A 141 9.37 0.15 -4.71
CA ALA A 141 8.54 0.08 -5.90
C ALA A 141 7.98 1.46 -6.22
N LYS A 142 7.85 1.77 -7.51
CA LYS A 142 7.25 3.02 -7.97
C LYS A 142 6.47 2.86 -9.26
N ILE A 143 5.54 3.78 -9.47
CA ILE A 143 4.87 3.92 -10.77
C ILE A 143 5.90 4.45 -11.79
N PRO A 144 6.13 3.76 -12.92
CA PRO A 144 6.99 4.25 -13.99
C PRO A 144 6.45 5.55 -14.57
N VAL A 145 7.37 6.45 -14.90
CA VAL A 145 7.06 7.66 -15.65
C VAL A 145 6.51 7.24 -17.02
N LYS A 146 5.32 7.71 -17.39
CA LYS A 146 4.81 7.55 -18.76
C LYS A 146 5.83 8.23 -19.68
N GLN A 147 6.58 7.46 -20.46
CA GLN A 147 7.31 8.01 -21.59
C GLN A 147 6.26 8.51 -22.59
N LEU A 148 6.24 9.83 -22.80
CA LEU A 148 5.41 10.51 -23.79
C LEU A 148 5.85 10.15 -25.20
#